data_AF-A0A2E2AW79-F1
#
_entry.id   AF-A0A2E2AW79-F1
#
_cell.length_a   1.000
_cell.length_b   1.000
_cell.length_c   1.000
_cell.angle_alpha   90.00
_cell.angle_beta   90.00
_cell.angle_gamma   90.00
#
_symmetry.space_group_name_H-M   'P 1'
#
loop_
_entity.id
_entity.type
_entity.pdbx_description
1 polymer ?
#
loop_
_entity_poly.entity_id
_entity_poly.type
_entity_poly.pdbx_seq_one_letter_code
_entity_poly.pdbx_strand_id
1 'polypeptide(L)'
;MPRTKAFDVTDALDKAKDYFWAHGYESTSMDDLLKAMGINRGSFYDTYENKHKLLLDALDHYIENDIAPSLAKATEGLEPREAIVAIFKRKLKRMNDPQGRFGCLLINTALELAPHDEAVAKVVHRRYDELAKRFIRLVKQGQADGTISKRCKPTQLGRLLLNHLLGVLVLLRSRVSETMLKSVINQVDLLLD
;
A
#
# COMPACT_ATOMS: atom_id res chain seq x y z
N MET A 1 16.55 -36.08 3.48
CA MET A 1 17.22 -34.79 3.76
C MET A 1 16.33 -33.69 3.19
N PRO A 2 16.00 -32.63 3.94
CA PRO A 2 15.24 -31.52 3.37
C PRO A 2 16.10 -30.90 2.28
N ARG A 3 15.58 -30.85 1.05
CA ARG A 3 16.27 -30.29 -0.10
C ARG A 3 16.49 -28.81 0.19
N THR A 4 17.74 -28.37 0.26
CA THR A 4 18.08 -26.95 0.40
C THR A 4 17.42 -26.19 -0.74
N LYS A 5 16.53 -25.22 -0.45
CA LYS A 5 15.89 -24.43 -1.50
C LYS A 5 16.99 -23.78 -2.34
N ALA A 6 16.92 -23.95 -3.66
CA ALA A 6 17.94 -23.47 -4.60
C ALA A 6 17.92 -21.95 -4.82
N PHE A 7 17.03 -21.22 -4.11
CA PHE A 7 16.82 -19.78 -4.24
C PHE A 7 16.35 -19.19 -2.90
N ASP A 8 16.53 -17.87 -2.74
CA ASP A 8 16.02 -17.12 -1.60
C ASP A 8 14.52 -16.83 -1.80
N VAL A 9 13.69 -17.35 -0.89
CA VAL A 9 12.23 -17.24 -0.96
C VAL A 9 11.76 -15.80 -0.78
N THR A 10 12.46 -15.02 0.04
CA THR A 10 12.12 -13.61 0.30
C THR A 10 12.43 -12.77 -0.93
N ASP A 11 13.62 -12.95 -1.52
CA ASP A 11 14.00 -12.26 -2.77
C ASP A 11 13.04 -12.61 -3.93
N ALA A 12 12.66 -13.87 -4.07
CA ALA A 12 11.68 -14.28 -5.08
C ALA A 12 10.30 -13.66 -4.84
N LEU A 13 9.87 -13.56 -3.57
CA LEU A 13 8.60 -12.92 -3.21
C LEU A 13 8.62 -11.41 -3.45
N ASP A 14 9.73 -10.74 -3.17
CA ASP A 14 9.95 -9.32 -3.47
C ASP A 14 9.87 -9.04 -4.97
N LYS A 15 10.51 -9.88 -5.78
CA LYS A 15 10.43 -9.79 -7.24
C LYS A 15 9.02 -10.02 -7.77
N ALA A 16 8.30 -11.00 -7.22
CA ALA A 16 6.90 -11.24 -7.57
C ALA A 16 6.01 -10.03 -7.22
N LYS A 17 6.17 -9.48 -6.01
CA LYS A 17 5.50 -8.26 -5.54
C LYS A 17 5.72 -7.09 -6.49
N ASP A 18 6.98 -6.79 -6.83
CA ASP A 18 7.32 -5.68 -7.72
C ASP A 18 6.75 -5.89 -9.13
N TYR A 19 6.78 -7.13 -9.64
CA TYR A 19 6.21 -7.45 -10.94
C TYR A 19 4.69 -7.27 -10.97
N PHE A 20 3.97 -7.80 -9.98
CA PHE A 20 2.52 -7.60 -9.84
C PHE A 20 2.17 -6.12 -9.69
N TRP A 21 2.99 -5.34 -8.98
CA TRP A 21 2.74 -3.92 -8.79
C TRP A 21 2.79 -3.17 -10.12
N ALA A 22 3.83 -3.39 -10.91
CA ALA A 22 4.02 -2.71 -12.17
C ALA A 22 3.00 -3.15 -13.23
N HIS A 23 2.64 -4.44 -13.29
CA HIS A 23 1.88 -4.99 -14.42
C HIS A 23 0.41 -5.26 -14.10
N GLY A 24 0.05 -5.56 -12.85
CA GLY A 24 -1.26 -6.09 -12.48
C GLY A 24 -1.26 -7.62 -12.41
N TYR A 25 -2.27 -8.20 -11.78
CA TYR A 25 -2.37 -9.65 -11.61
C TYR A 25 -2.75 -10.33 -12.92
N GLU A 26 -3.84 -9.93 -13.57
CA GLU A 26 -4.41 -10.60 -14.75
C GLU A 26 -3.48 -10.56 -15.97
N SER A 27 -2.78 -9.43 -16.15
CA SER A 27 -1.81 -9.24 -17.22
C SER A 27 -0.49 -10.00 -17.03
N THR A 28 -0.23 -10.54 -15.83
CA THR A 28 1.00 -11.26 -15.52
C THR A 28 0.86 -12.74 -15.89
N SER A 29 1.59 -13.22 -16.90
CA SER A 29 1.62 -14.66 -17.20
C SER A 29 2.47 -15.43 -16.18
N MET A 30 2.28 -16.76 -16.10
CA MET A 30 3.16 -17.60 -15.27
C MET A 30 4.62 -17.55 -15.76
N ASP A 31 4.86 -17.47 -17.07
CA ASP A 31 6.22 -17.45 -17.60
C ASP A 31 6.92 -16.12 -17.30
N ASP A 32 6.20 -15.00 -17.41
CA ASP A 32 6.72 -13.69 -17.01
C ASP A 32 7.04 -13.64 -15.53
N LEU A 33 6.16 -14.19 -14.70
CA LEU A 33 6.35 -14.23 -13.25
C LEU A 33 7.56 -15.06 -12.85
N LEU A 34 7.70 -16.27 -13.40
CA LEU A 34 8.85 -17.14 -13.15
C LEU A 34 10.17 -16.47 -13.59
N LYS A 35 10.15 -15.81 -14.75
CA LYS A 35 11.28 -15.04 -15.25
C LYS A 35 11.63 -13.87 -14.33
N ALA A 36 10.65 -13.13 -13.86
CA ALA A 36 10.84 -12.01 -12.93
C ALA A 36 11.41 -12.48 -11.59
N MET A 37 10.91 -13.59 -11.05
CA MET A 37 11.38 -14.21 -9.82
C MET A 37 12.77 -14.84 -9.96
N GLY A 38 13.18 -15.18 -11.18
CA GLY A 38 14.45 -15.87 -11.45
C GLY A 38 14.44 -17.34 -11.03
N ILE A 39 13.26 -17.98 -11.02
CA ILE A 39 13.11 -19.38 -10.61
C ILE A 39 12.45 -20.22 -11.71
N ASN A 40 12.73 -21.52 -11.72
CA ASN A 40 12.06 -22.45 -12.63
C ASN A 40 10.68 -22.86 -12.09
N ARG A 41 9.85 -23.42 -12.98
CA ARG A 41 8.48 -23.86 -12.68
C ARG A 41 8.40 -24.92 -11.57
N GLY A 42 9.36 -25.83 -11.48
CA GLY A 42 9.41 -26.85 -10.43
C GLY A 42 9.64 -26.22 -9.06
N SER A 43 10.66 -25.37 -8.93
CA SER A 43 10.97 -24.61 -7.71
C SER A 43 9.80 -23.74 -7.25
N PHE A 44 9.03 -23.20 -8.19
CA PHE A 44 7.81 -22.46 -7.89
C PHE A 44 6.78 -23.35 -7.21
N TYR A 45 6.37 -24.46 -7.83
CA TYR A 45 5.32 -25.32 -7.27
C TYR A 45 5.76 -26.09 -6.01
N ASP A 46 7.07 -26.29 -5.82
CA ASP A 46 7.65 -26.82 -4.57
C ASP A 46 7.52 -25.82 -3.40
N THR A 47 7.33 -24.52 -3.67
CA THR A 47 7.35 -23.44 -2.67
C THR A 47 6.00 -22.73 -2.52
N TYR A 48 5.35 -22.45 -3.64
CA TYR A 48 4.12 -21.69 -3.76
C TYR A 48 3.06 -22.57 -4.40
N GLU A 49 1.85 -22.54 -3.85
CA GLU A 49 0.75 -23.38 -4.32
C GLU A 49 0.32 -23.01 -5.75
N ASN A 50 0.06 -21.72 -5.97
CA ASN A 50 -0.38 -21.19 -7.24
C ASN A 50 -0.13 -19.66 -7.30
N LYS A 51 -0.34 -19.06 -8.47
CA LYS A 51 -0.16 -17.62 -8.71
C LYS A 51 -0.99 -16.75 -7.78
N HIS A 52 -2.22 -17.17 -7.48
CA HIS A 52 -3.15 -16.44 -6.62
C HIS A 52 -2.67 -16.43 -5.16
N LYS A 53 -2.25 -17.58 -4.64
CA LYS A 53 -1.66 -17.68 -3.31
C LYS A 53 -0.39 -16.83 -3.18
N LEU A 54 0.46 -16.84 -4.21
CA LEU A 54 1.63 -15.98 -4.28
C LEU A 54 1.28 -14.49 -4.26
N LEU A 55 0.21 -14.07 -4.95
CA LEU A 55 -0.28 -12.69 -4.87
C LEU A 55 -0.68 -12.30 -3.44
N LEU A 56 -1.43 -13.16 -2.75
CA LEU A 56 -1.83 -12.91 -1.36
C LEU A 56 -0.61 -12.79 -0.43
N ASP A 57 0.39 -13.66 -0.61
CA ASP A 57 1.64 -13.61 0.14
C ASP A 57 2.44 -12.35 -0.18
N ALA A 58 2.46 -11.92 -1.46
CA ALA A 58 3.10 -10.69 -1.89
C ALA A 58 2.41 -9.44 -1.30
N LEU A 59 1.06 -9.46 -1.18
CA LEU A 59 0.30 -8.38 -0.53
C LEU A 59 0.62 -8.28 0.95
N ASP A 60 0.64 -9.39 1.68
CA ASP A 60 0.97 -9.38 3.10
C ASP A 60 2.44 -8.97 3.32
N HIS A 61 3.36 -9.51 2.52
CA HIS A 61 4.78 -9.12 2.53
C HIS A 61 4.98 -7.62 2.26
N TYR A 62 4.30 -7.06 1.25
CA TYR A 62 4.32 -5.63 0.94
C TYR A 62 3.86 -4.77 2.12
N ILE A 63 2.79 -5.17 2.80
CA ILE A 63 2.26 -4.41 3.92
C ILE A 63 3.21 -4.43 5.12
N GLU A 64 3.75 -5.60 5.44
CA GLU A 64 4.57 -5.80 6.63
C GLU A 64 5.99 -5.25 6.49
N ASN A 65 6.58 -5.35 5.30
CA ASN A 65 7.98 -4.99 5.08
C ASN A 65 8.16 -3.60 4.45
N ASP A 66 7.20 -3.13 3.64
CA ASP A 66 7.34 -1.84 2.97
C ASP A 66 6.46 -0.77 3.63
N ILE A 67 5.15 -1.03 3.76
CA ILE A 67 4.20 -0.01 4.19
C ILE A 67 4.29 0.29 5.68
N ALA A 68 4.20 -0.73 6.54
CA ALA A 68 4.18 -0.52 7.99
C ALA A 68 5.48 0.15 8.51
N PRO A 69 6.69 -0.28 8.11
CA PRO A 69 7.93 0.37 8.53
C PRO A 69 8.08 1.77 7.93
N SER A 70 7.72 1.95 6.65
CA SER A 70 7.75 3.27 6.02
C SER A 70 6.82 4.26 6.74
N LEU A 71 5.62 3.83 7.13
CA LEU A 71 4.68 4.67 7.87
C LEU A 71 5.20 4.98 9.28
N ALA A 72 5.70 3.98 10.02
CA ALA A 72 6.27 4.20 11.34
C ALA A 72 7.40 5.25 11.30
N LYS A 73 8.35 5.09 10.37
CA LYS A 73 9.43 6.05 10.12
C LYS A 73 8.94 7.43 9.65
N ALA A 74 7.77 7.50 9.01
CA ALA A 74 7.21 8.78 8.55
C ALA A 74 6.70 9.66 9.68
N THR A 75 6.26 9.02 10.76
CA THR A 75 5.54 9.66 11.85
C THR A 75 6.33 9.68 13.15
N GLU A 76 7.54 9.13 13.15
CA GLU A 76 8.40 9.03 14.32
C GLU A 76 8.76 10.42 14.85
N GLY A 77 8.47 10.66 16.13
CA GLY A 77 8.77 11.93 16.81
C GLY A 77 7.95 13.14 16.36
N LEU A 78 6.94 12.96 15.51
CA LEU A 78 6.08 14.05 15.03
C LEU A 78 4.81 14.20 15.88
N GLU A 79 4.37 15.45 16.03
CA GLU A 79 3.06 15.74 16.62
C GLU A 79 1.92 15.20 15.72
N PRO A 80 0.72 14.89 16.26
CA PRO A 80 -0.29 14.14 15.52
C PRO A 80 -0.73 14.78 14.19
N ARG A 81 -0.88 16.12 14.16
CA ARG A 81 -1.17 16.86 12.93
C ARG A 81 -0.05 16.72 11.90
N GLU A 82 1.20 16.90 12.34
CA GLU A 82 2.39 16.81 11.49
C GLU A 82 2.59 15.39 10.95
N ALA A 83 2.36 14.37 11.77
CA ALA A 83 2.39 12.98 11.38
C ALA A 83 1.40 12.67 10.25
N ILE A 84 0.16 13.16 10.35
CA ILE A 84 -0.83 13.02 9.28
C ILE A 84 -0.33 13.69 8.00
N VAL A 85 0.08 14.96 8.06
CA VAL A 85 0.57 15.72 6.90
C VAL A 85 1.79 15.04 6.25
N ALA A 86 2.72 14.51 7.05
CA ALA A 86 3.91 13.81 6.57
C ALA A 86 3.58 12.55 5.77
N ILE A 87 2.56 11.79 6.17
CA ILE A 87 2.08 10.60 5.42
C ILE A 87 1.70 10.97 3.98
N PHE A 88 1.01 12.10 3.80
CA PHE A 88 0.60 12.58 2.48
C PHE A 88 1.76 13.20 1.69
N LYS A 89 2.54 14.10 2.30
CA LYS A 89 3.67 14.76 1.62
C LYS A 89 4.70 13.75 1.08
N ARG A 90 4.93 12.63 1.76
CA ARG A 90 5.83 11.57 1.28
C ARG A 90 5.38 10.93 -0.04
N LYS A 91 4.10 11.04 -0.43
CA LYS A 91 3.60 10.48 -1.69
C LYS A 91 4.12 11.21 -2.93
N LEU A 92 4.52 12.48 -2.80
CA LEU A 92 5.19 13.22 -3.89
C LEU A 92 6.48 12.53 -4.34
N LYS A 93 7.20 11.86 -3.43
CA LYS A 93 8.43 11.12 -3.74
C LYS A 93 8.18 9.90 -4.65
N ARG A 94 6.93 9.50 -4.84
CA ARG A 94 6.53 8.32 -5.61
C ARG A 94 6.03 8.64 -7.02
N MET A 95 6.08 9.91 -7.43
CA MET A 95 5.61 10.32 -8.76
C MET A 95 6.48 9.79 -9.91
N ASN A 96 7.76 9.57 -9.66
CA ASN A 96 8.75 9.18 -10.67
C ASN A 96 9.48 7.89 -10.24
N ASP A 97 8.75 6.83 -9.91
CA ASP A 97 9.37 5.53 -9.62
C ASP A 97 9.96 4.94 -10.92
N PRO A 98 11.28 4.73 -11.01
CA PRO A 98 11.92 4.24 -12.22
C PRO A 98 11.50 2.81 -12.60
N GLN A 99 10.93 2.05 -11.65
CA GLN A 99 10.45 0.68 -11.87
C GLN A 99 8.98 0.65 -12.35
N GLY A 100 8.37 1.81 -12.63
CA GLY A 100 6.99 1.89 -13.09
C GLY A 100 5.94 1.54 -12.03
N ARG A 101 6.33 1.47 -10.75
CA ARG A 101 5.46 1.12 -9.62
C ARG A 101 4.60 2.31 -9.20
N PHE A 102 3.60 2.61 -10.00
CA PHE A 102 2.66 3.70 -9.73
C PHE A 102 1.50 3.26 -8.82
N GLY A 103 1.06 4.17 -7.97
CA GLY A 103 -0.01 3.93 -7.00
C GLY A 103 0.40 3.03 -5.83
N CYS A 104 -0.41 2.04 -5.49
CA CYS A 104 -0.20 1.14 -4.33
C CYS A 104 -0.60 -0.26 -4.74
N LEU A 105 0.26 -1.26 -4.54
CA LEU A 105 -0.03 -2.66 -4.92
C LEU A 105 -1.40 -3.09 -4.40
N LEU A 106 -1.68 -2.87 -3.11
CA LEU A 106 -2.97 -3.20 -2.49
C LEU A 106 -4.18 -2.55 -3.20
N ILE A 107 -4.07 -1.27 -3.59
CA ILE A 107 -5.18 -0.55 -4.25
C ILE A 107 -5.34 -1.04 -5.68
N ASN A 108 -4.22 -1.25 -6.39
CA ASN A 108 -4.22 -1.77 -7.75
C ASN A 108 -4.93 -3.12 -7.79
N THR A 109 -4.56 -4.02 -6.87
CA THR A 109 -5.19 -5.33 -6.72
C THR A 109 -6.64 -5.24 -6.24
N ALA A 110 -6.98 -4.30 -5.36
CA ALA A 110 -8.36 -4.09 -4.93
C ALA A 110 -9.27 -3.69 -6.10
N LEU A 111 -8.81 -2.76 -6.95
CA LEU A 111 -9.55 -2.33 -8.14
C LEU A 111 -9.68 -3.44 -9.17
N GLU A 112 -8.65 -4.28 -9.28
CA GLU A 112 -8.61 -5.38 -10.25
C GLU A 112 -9.45 -6.58 -9.82
N LEU A 113 -9.36 -7.04 -8.57
CA LEU A 113 -9.86 -8.36 -8.15
C LEU A 113 -10.94 -8.35 -7.06
N ALA A 114 -10.97 -7.35 -6.16
CA ALA A 114 -11.86 -7.39 -5.00
C ALA A 114 -13.37 -7.57 -5.30
N PRO A 115 -13.93 -7.08 -6.44
CA PRO A 115 -15.33 -7.32 -6.77
C PRO A 115 -15.71 -8.79 -7.04
N HIS A 116 -14.74 -9.66 -7.34
CA HIS A 116 -14.98 -11.04 -7.76
C HIS A 116 -14.07 -12.06 -7.06
N ASP A 117 -13.19 -11.61 -6.16
CA ASP A 117 -12.29 -12.43 -5.37
C ASP A 117 -12.45 -12.14 -3.87
N GLU A 118 -13.11 -13.05 -3.17
CA GLU A 118 -13.40 -12.89 -1.74
C GLU A 118 -12.13 -12.90 -0.87
N ALA A 119 -11.10 -13.64 -1.26
CA ALA A 119 -9.85 -13.69 -0.51
C ALA A 119 -9.12 -12.35 -0.59
N VAL A 120 -9.03 -11.76 -1.78
CA VAL A 120 -8.50 -10.41 -1.97
C VAL A 120 -9.34 -9.39 -1.23
N ALA A 121 -10.68 -9.44 -1.36
CA ALA A 121 -11.57 -8.50 -0.67
C ALA A 121 -11.36 -8.51 0.86
N LYS A 122 -11.19 -9.70 1.46
CA LYS A 122 -10.89 -9.86 2.89
C LYS A 122 -9.56 -9.20 3.28
N VAL A 123 -8.50 -9.41 2.49
CA VAL A 123 -7.20 -8.76 2.73
C VAL A 123 -7.32 -7.25 2.64
N VAL A 124 -7.93 -6.73 1.58
CA VAL A 124 -8.13 -5.29 1.37
C VAL A 124 -8.91 -4.66 2.53
N HIS A 125 -10.05 -5.25 2.92
CA HIS A 125 -10.85 -4.76 4.04
C HIS A 125 -10.06 -4.70 5.34
N ARG A 126 -9.34 -5.77 5.68
CA ARG A 126 -8.49 -5.84 6.87
C ARG A 126 -7.46 -4.71 6.89
N ARG A 127 -6.74 -4.51 5.78
CA ARG A 127 -5.69 -3.49 5.68
C ARG A 127 -6.24 -2.06 5.70
N TYR A 128 -7.40 -1.82 5.07
CA TYR A 128 -8.06 -0.52 5.14
C TYR A 128 -8.56 -0.20 6.56
N ASP A 129 -9.09 -1.18 7.28
CA ASP A 129 -9.51 -0.99 8.68
C ASP A 129 -8.31 -0.70 9.60
N GLU A 130 -7.19 -1.41 9.43
CA GLU A 130 -5.94 -1.13 10.16
C GLU A 130 -5.42 0.30 9.92
N LEU A 131 -5.44 0.75 8.67
CA LEU A 131 -5.01 2.11 8.30
C LEU A 131 -5.99 3.18 8.80
N ALA A 132 -7.30 2.94 8.71
CA ALA A 132 -8.31 3.82 9.30
C ALA A 132 -8.10 3.94 10.82
N LYS A 133 -7.89 2.83 11.52
CA LYS A 133 -7.60 2.84 12.96
C LYS A 133 -6.35 3.66 13.30
N ARG A 134 -5.31 3.63 12.45
CA ARG A 134 -4.11 4.48 12.61
C ARG A 134 -4.48 5.96 12.52
N PHE A 135 -5.18 6.39 11.47
CA PHE A 135 -5.63 7.79 11.35
C PHE A 135 -6.54 8.20 12.50
N ILE A 136 -7.48 7.35 12.92
CA ILE A 136 -8.37 7.63 14.04
C ILE A 136 -7.58 7.87 15.33
N ARG A 137 -6.51 7.11 15.58
CA ARG A 137 -5.64 7.33 16.75
C ARG A 137 -4.92 8.68 16.69
N LEU A 138 -4.32 9.02 15.55
CA LEU A 138 -3.66 10.32 15.36
C LEU A 138 -4.65 11.47 15.53
N VAL A 139 -5.86 11.37 14.96
CA VAL A 139 -6.90 12.38 15.12
C VAL A 139 -7.32 12.52 16.59
N LYS A 140 -7.49 11.41 17.33
CA LYS A 140 -7.81 11.47 18.77
C LYS A 140 -6.74 12.19 19.56
N GLN A 141 -5.46 11.94 19.26
CA GLN A 141 -4.33 12.60 19.91
C GLN A 141 -4.32 14.10 19.59
N GLY A 142 -4.41 14.46 18.31
CA GLY A 142 -4.43 15.86 17.88
C GLY A 142 -5.65 16.65 18.36
N GLN A 143 -6.79 16.00 18.56
CA GLN A 143 -7.94 16.64 19.20
C GLN A 143 -7.74 16.80 20.72
N ALA A 144 -6.98 15.92 21.37
CA ALA A 144 -6.69 16.04 22.79
C ALA A 144 -5.68 17.16 23.07
N ASP A 145 -4.65 17.32 22.23
CA ASP A 145 -3.63 18.38 22.35
C ASP A 145 -4.06 19.72 21.72
N GLY A 146 -5.14 19.75 20.93
CA GLY A 146 -5.72 20.95 20.33
C GLY A 146 -5.15 21.32 18.96
N THR A 147 -4.24 20.50 18.40
CA THR A 147 -3.68 20.71 17.05
C THR A 147 -4.65 20.36 15.91
N ILE A 148 -5.67 19.53 16.20
CA ILE A 148 -6.71 19.12 15.24
C ILE A 148 -8.10 19.52 15.75
N SER A 149 -8.91 20.05 14.83
CA SER A 149 -10.28 20.48 15.06
C SER A 149 -11.21 19.39 15.59
N LYS A 150 -12.11 19.77 16.50
CA LYS A 150 -13.15 18.90 17.07
C LYS A 150 -14.47 18.93 16.31
N ARG A 151 -14.54 19.61 15.15
CA ARG A 151 -15.74 19.69 14.31
C ARG A 151 -16.27 18.32 13.89
N CYS A 152 -15.36 17.37 13.63
CA CYS A 152 -15.68 16.00 13.22
C CYS A 152 -15.33 15.00 14.33
N LYS A 153 -16.14 13.93 14.46
CA LYS A 153 -15.77 12.81 15.34
C LYS A 153 -14.47 12.15 14.81
N PRO A 154 -13.56 11.68 15.67
CA PRO A 154 -12.31 11.04 15.23
C PRO A 154 -12.51 9.90 14.22
N THR A 155 -13.58 9.12 14.39
CA THR A 155 -13.92 8.01 13.47
C THR A 155 -14.27 8.49 12.07
N GLN A 156 -14.96 9.63 11.96
CA GLN A 156 -15.34 10.22 10.67
C GLN A 156 -14.13 10.82 9.99
N LEU A 157 -13.36 11.65 10.70
CA LEU A 157 -12.17 12.29 10.14
C LEU A 157 -11.09 11.25 9.76
N GLY A 158 -10.88 10.23 10.59
CA GLY A 158 -9.92 9.17 10.25
C GLY A 158 -10.31 8.36 9.00
N ARG A 159 -11.60 8.11 8.77
CA ARG A 159 -12.10 7.48 7.53
C ARG A 159 -12.00 8.42 6.33
N LEU A 160 -12.22 9.72 6.53
CA LEU A 160 -12.04 10.72 5.48
C LEU A 160 -10.58 10.82 5.05
N LEU A 161 -9.63 10.79 6.00
CA LEU A 161 -8.20 10.75 5.72
C LEU A 161 -7.79 9.47 4.99
N LEU A 162 -8.35 8.31 5.36
CA LEU A 162 -8.17 7.08 4.57
C LEU A 162 -8.63 7.30 3.12
N ASN A 163 -9.87 7.76 2.92
CA ASN A 163 -10.41 8.00 1.58
C ASN A 163 -9.53 8.95 0.76
N HIS A 164 -9.06 10.04 1.37
CA HIS A 164 -8.16 11.00 0.73
C HIS A 164 -6.84 10.36 0.32
N LEU A 165 -6.27 9.51 1.18
CA LEU A 165 -5.02 8.80 0.88
C LEU A 165 -5.21 7.81 -0.28
N LEU A 166 -6.33 7.08 -0.31
CA LEU A 166 -6.65 6.19 -1.43
C LEU A 166 -6.78 6.98 -2.73
N GLY A 167 -7.46 8.13 -2.71
CA GLY A 167 -7.57 9.03 -3.86
C GLY A 167 -6.20 9.51 -4.37
N VAL A 168 -5.31 9.97 -3.49
CA VAL A 168 -3.93 10.36 -3.84
C VAL A 168 -3.17 9.20 -4.50
N LEU A 169 -3.33 7.97 -4.01
CA LEU A 169 -2.65 6.80 -4.57
C LEU A 169 -3.22 6.39 -5.93
N VAL A 170 -4.52 6.57 -6.17
CA VAL A 170 -5.12 6.38 -7.49
C VAL A 170 -4.63 7.43 -8.48
N LEU A 171 -4.58 8.71 -8.08
CA LEU A 171 -4.03 9.78 -8.92
C LEU A 171 -2.57 9.53 -9.31
N LEU A 172 -1.76 8.99 -8.39
CA LEU A 172 -0.40 8.53 -8.69
C LEU A 172 -0.39 7.44 -9.77
N ARG A 173 -1.30 6.46 -9.71
CA ARG A 173 -1.46 5.42 -10.75
C ARG A 173 -1.84 6.04 -12.10
N SER A 174 -2.67 7.07 -12.11
CA SER A 174 -3.09 7.79 -13.32
C SER A 174 -2.05 8.77 -13.86
N ARG A 175 -0.86 8.87 -13.23
CA ARG A 175 0.25 9.73 -13.68
C ARG A 175 -0.17 11.20 -13.86
N VAL A 176 -0.98 11.71 -12.93
CA VAL A 176 -1.37 13.12 -12.94
C VAL A 176 -0.16 14.04 -12.77
N SER A 177 -0.32 15.31 -13.14
CA SER A 177 0.73 16.31 -12.97
C SER A 177 1.09 16.51 -11.49
N GLU A 178 2.34 16.87 -11.23
CA GLU A 178 2.81 17.21 -9.88
C GLU A 178 2.01 18.35 -9.27
N THR A 179 1.63 19.33 -10.07
CA THR A 179 0.77 20.45 -9.65
C THR A 179 -0.57 19.97 -9.13
N MET A 180 -1.22 19.03 -9.82
CA MET A 180 -2.49 18.45 -9.38
C MET A 180 -2.31 17.65 -8.07
N LEU A 181 -1.28 16.80 -7.99
CA LEU A 181 -1.05 15.99 -6.80
C LEU A 181 -0.72 16.85 -5.56
N LYS A 182 0.09 17.90 -5.73
CA LYS A 182 0.38 18.89 -4.69
C LYS A 182 -0.88 19.59 -4.20
N SER A 183 -1.76 20.01 -5.13
CA SER A 183 -3.03 20.64 -4.79
C SER A 183 -3.89 19.75 -3.88
N VAL A 184 -4.05 18.48 -4.26
CA VAL A 184 -4.81 17.49 -3.47
C VAL A 184 -4.16 17.23 -2.11
N ILE A 185 -2.83 17.08 -2.05
CA ILE A 185 -2.10 16.85 -0.79
C ILE A 185 -2.23 18.05 0.16
N ASN A 186 -2.19 19.28 -0.36
CA ASN A 186 -2.29 20.48 0.47
C ASN A 186 -3.69 20.66 1.10
N GLN A 187 -4.73 20.02 0.56
CA GLN A 187 -6.05 20.04 1.17
C GLN A 187 -6.11 19.28 2.51
N VAL A 188 -5.09 18.45 2.83
CA VAL A 188 -5.03 17.74 4.11
C VAL A 188 -5.06 18.70 5.28
N ASP A 189 -4.35 19.84 5.21
CA ASP A 189 -4.36 20.83 6.27
C ASP A 189 -5.77 21.38 6.54
N LEU A 190 -6.55 21.63 5.47
CA LEU A 190 -7.95 22.07 5.58
C LEU A 190 -8.87 21.04 6.23
N LEU A 191 -8.56 19.74 6.11
CA LEU A 191 -9.34 18.68 6.76
C LEU A 191 -9.09 18.61 8.28
N LEU A 192 -8.00 19.20 8.75
CA LEU A 192 -7.57 19.16 10.14
C LEU A 192 -7.99 20.41 10.94
N ASP A 193 -8.50 21.45 10.27
CA ASP A 193 -9.02 22.72 10.84
C ASP A 193 -10.56 22.70 11.06
#